data_AF-A0A356U0X6-F1
#
_entry.id   AF-A0A356U0X6-F1
#
_cell.length_a   1.000
_cell.length_b   1.000
_cell.length_c   1.000
_cell.angle_alpha   90.00
_cell.angle_beta   90.00
_cell.angle_gamma   90.00
#
_symmetry.space_group_name_H-M   'P 1'
#
loop_
_entity.id
_entity.type
_entity.pdbx_description
1 polymer ?
#
loop_
_entity_poly.entity_id
_entity_poly.type
_entity_poly.pdbx_seq_one_letter_code
_entity_poly.pdbx_strand_id
1 'polypeptide(L)'
;MFGARPSLDPTKLENHLFCGKSWVHYGCIGFIGDVMNNTLIVIITLASYLAMLMLIARWFENRQGPSRPWSQNLVYMLGLAVYCTSWTLLGSIGLAASAGWAFLPIYVGPILVFLLAKPFLRRYLELASDNNVTSLADFLASRFGRSRTISLLVTLAVTFVSVPYLALQVKAIDDTTALMAGSADLGQWISLPVLFVMALFATSFIGRDGAVSARSKGLLITVAVESGLKLLAALIVGVGIVYFMNDGAVWQAP
;
A
#
# COMPACT_ATOMS: atom_id res chain seq x y z
N MET A 1 -68.64 8.00 1.29
CA MET A 1 -67.77 6.85 1.65
C MET A 1 -66.46 6.98 0.91
N PHE A 2 -65.50 7.73 1.47
CA PHE A 2 -64.11 7.75 1.00
C PHE A 2 -63.24 7.36 2.20
N GLY A 3 -62.78 6.11 2.22
CA GLY A 3 -61.92 5.58 3.27
C GLY A 3 -60.51 6.13 3.13
N ALA A 4 -60.01 6.73 4.21
CA ALA A 4 -58.65 7.23 4.34
C ALA A 4 -57.62 6.11 4.14
N ARG A 5 -56.63 6.32 3.27
CA ARG A 5 -55.43 5.48 3.22
C ARG A 5 -54.61 5.75 4.48
N PRO A 6 -54.07 4.73 5.16
CA PRO A 6 -53.20 4.95 6.31
C PRO A 6 -51.91 5.61 5.84
N SER A 7 -51.54 6.72 6.48
CA SER A 7 -50.25 7.39 6.33
C SER A 7 -49.15 6.45 6.81
N LEU A 8 -48.35 5.91 5.89
CA LEU A 8 -47.12 5.21 6.25
C LEU A 8 -46.12 6.22 6.79
N ASP A 9 -45.82 6.08 8.08
CA ASP A 9 -44.82 6.87 8.80
C ASP A 9 -43.41 6.42 8.36
N PRO A 10 -42.60 7.28 7.70
CA PRO A 10 -41.28 6.90 7.16
C PRO A 10 -40.29 6.48 8.25
N THR A 11 -40.50 6.95 9.49
CA THR A 11 -39.68 6.65 10.67
C THR A 11 -39.82 5.20 11.17
N LYS A 12 -40.95 4.53 10.89
CA LYS A 12 -41.16 3.12 11.28
C LYS A 12 -40.54 2.13 10.29
N LEU A 13 -40.38 2.51 9.02
CA LEU A 13 -39.75 1.66 8.00
C LEU A 13 -38.22 1.65 8.13
N GLU A 14 -37.59 2.75 8.55
CA GLU A 14 -36.16 2.76 8.89
C GLU A 14 -35.87 1.79 10.04
N ASN A 15 -36.61 1.88 11.15
CA ASN A 15 -36.29 1.08 12.35
C ASN A 15 -36.41 -0.44 12.15
N HIS A 16 -37.23 -0.91 11.21
CA HIS A 16 -37.35 -2.35 10.92
C HIS A 16 -36.34 -2.86 9.87
N LEU A 17 -35.77 -2.01 9.02
CA LEU A 17 -34.68 -2.36 8.10
C LEU A 17 -33.30 -2.33 8.79
N PHE A 18 -33.11 -1.48 9.81
CA PHE A 18 -31.84 -1.37 10.53
C PHE A 18 -31.59 -2.49 11.56
N CYS A 19 -32.63 -3.17 12.05
CA CYS A 19 -32.50 -4.18 13.12
C CYS A 19 -31.74 -5.45 12.71
N GLY A 20 -31.54 -5.70 11.41
CA GLY A 20 -30.80 -6.86 10.88
C GLY A 20 -29.34 -6.60 10.46
N LYS A 21 -28.93 -5.34 10.24
CA LYS A 21 -27.61 -4.99 9.67
C LYS A 21 -26.56 -4.50 10.70
N SER A 22 -26.90 -4.47 11.99
CA SER A 22 -26.20 -3.59 12.96
C SER A 22 -25.09 -4.23 13.81
N TRP A 23 -25.04 -5.54 14.04
CA TRP A 23 -24.14 -6.06 15.09
C TRP A 23 -22.66 -6.14 14.67
N VAL A 24 -22.37 -6.43 13.40
CA VAL A 24 -20.99 -6.50 12.91
C VAL A 24 -20.45 -5.11 12.53
N HIS A 25 -21.28 -4.27 11.92
CA HIS A 25 -20.86 -2.93 11.48
C HIS A 25 -20.67 -1.96 12.65
N TYR A 26 -21.57 -1.90 13.62
CA TYR A 26 -21.42 -0.96 14.75
C TYR A 26 -20.37 -1.43 15.76
N GLY A 27 -20.20 -2.75 15.93
CA GLY A 27 -19.13 -3.31 16.76
C GLY A 27 -17.74 -3.07 16.18
N CYS A 28 -17.55 -3.27 14.86
CA CYS A 28 -16.27 -2.97 14.21
C CYS A 28 -15.98 -1.47 14.12
N ILE A 29 -16.96 -0.63 13.80
CA ILE A 29 -16.77 0.83 13.71
C ILE A 29 -16.51 1.42 15.11
N GLY A 30 -17.23 0.95 16.13
CA GLY A 30 -16.98 1.33 17.53
C GLY A 30 -15.61 0.89 18.03
N PHE A 31 -15.22 -0.36 17.76
CA PHE A 31 -13.89 -0.88 18.10
C PHE A 31 -12.76 -0.12 17.38
N ILE A 32 -12.94 0.20 16.10
CA ILE A 32 -11.98 1.02 15.34
C ILE A 32 -11.89 2.43 15.92
N GLY A 33 -13.02 3.04 16.28
CA GLY A 33 -13.06 4.33 16.96
C GLY A 33 -12.34 4.31 18.31
N ASP A 34 -12.57 3.29 19.13
CA ASP A 34 -11.93 3.12 20.44
C ASP A 34 -10.42 2.87 20.34
N VAL A 35 -10.00 2.06 19.36
CA VAL A 35 -8.58 1.83 19.05
C VAL A 35 -7.89 3.12 18.64
N MET A 36 -8.55 3.96 17.85
CA MET A 36 -7.97 5.17 17.27
C MET A 36 -7.99 6.37 18.22
N ASN A 37 -8.95 6.38 19.14
CA ASN A 37 -8.98 7.34 20.25
C ASN A 37 -7.84 7.11 21.27
N ASN A 38 -7.27 5.90 21.29
CA ASN A 38 -6.16 5.55 22.17
C ASN A 38 -4.83 5.47 21.41
N THR A 39 -4.09 6.58 21.40
CA THR A 39 -2.79 6.72 20.75
C THR A 39 -1.80 5.60 21.10
N LEU A 40 -1.86 5.05 22.32
CA LEU A 40 -1.01 3.94 22.74
C LEU A 40 -1.34 2.63 22.01
N ILE A 41 -2.62 2.33 21.81
CA ILE A 41 -3.05 1.13 21.09
C ILE A 41 -2.63 1.23 19.62
N VAL A 42 -2.76 2.42 19.00
CA VAL A 42 -2.28 2.67 17.63
C VAL A 42 -0.77 2.45 17.53
N ILE A 43 0.02 3.04 18.45
CA ILE A 43 1.48 2.89 18.44
C ILE A 43 1.89 1.43 18.65
N ILE A 44 1.29 0.71 19.60
CA ILE A 44 1.59 -0.70 19.88
C ILE A 44 1.22 -1.58 18.68
N THR A 45 0.08 -1.33 18.04
CA THR A 45 -0.35 -2.07 16.86
C THR A 45 0.61 -1.83 15.69
N LEU A 46 1.02 -0.59 15.45
CA LEU A 46 1.97 -0.24 14.40
C LEU A 46 3.36 -0.84 14.68
N ALA A 47 3.84 -0.74 15.93
CA ALA A 47 5.12 -1.28 16.35
C ALA A 47 5.15 -2.82 16.27
N SER A 48 4.08 -3.50 16.68
CA SER A 48 3.98 -4.96 16.60
C SER A 48 3.92 -5.45 15.14
N TYR A 49 3.21 -4.75 14.27
CA TYR A 49 3.20 -5.03 12.83
C TYR A 49 4.61 -4.93 12.22
N LEU A 50 5.32 -3.84 12.51
CA LEU A 50 6.69 -3.63 12.01
C LEU A 50 7.68 -4.62 12.63
N ALA A 51 7.54 -4.94 13.91
CA ALA A 51 8.35 -5.96 14.58
C ALA A 51 8.11 -7.34 13.95
N MET A 52 6.87 -7.68 13.63
CA MET A 52 6.52 -8.92 12.92
C MET A 52 7.18 -8.98 11.54
N LEU A 53 7.14 -7.89 10.77
CA LEU A 53 7.84 -7.81 9.47
C LEU A 53 9.35 -7.95 9.64
N MET A 54 9.93 -7.35 10.67
CA MET A 54 11.38 -7.44 10.94
C MET A 54 11.80 -8.84 11.40
N LEU A 55 10.94 -9.55 12.13
CA LEU A 55 11.14 -10.95 12.49
C LEU A 55 11.08 -11.85 11.25
N ILE A 56 10.11 -11.62 10.36
CA ILE A 56 10.01 -12.33 9.07
C ILE A 56 11.30 -12.12 8.27
N ALA A 57 11.76 -10.87 8.14
CA ALA A 57 12.99 -10.54 7.44
C ALA A 57 14.21 -11.30 7.99
N ARG A 58 14.41 -11.26 9.32
CA ARG A 58 15.53 -11.94 10.00
C ARG A 58 15.44 -13.47 9.88
N TRP A 59 14.24 -14.02 9.90
CA TRP A 59 14.03 -15.46 9.77
C TRP A 59 14.38 -15.98 8.37
N PHE A 60 14.09 -15.21 7.34
CA PHE A 60 14.42 -15.53 5.95
C PHE A 60 15.86 -15.17 5.56
N GLU A 61 16.51 -14.25 6.28
CA GLU A 61 17.93 -13.90 6.07
C GLU A 61 18.87 -15.07 6.41
N ASN A 62 18.54 -15.87 7.43
CA ASN A 62 19.37 -17.01 7.87
C ASN A 62 19.03 -18.35 7.16
N ARG A 63 17.99 -18.39 6.33
CA ARG A 63 17.59 -19.60 5.59
C ARG A 63 18.02 -19.46 4.14
N GLN A 64 18.54 -20.54 3.56
CA GLN A 64 18.66 -20.63 2.11
C GLN A 64 17.28 -20.35 1.54
N GLY A 65 17.17 -19.32 0.68
CA GLY A 65 15.90 -18.83 0.15
C GLY A 65 15.06 -19.93 -0.51
N PRO A 66 13.82 -19.64 -0.94
CA PRO A 66 12.91 -20.64 -1.51
C PRO A 66 13.63 -21.54 -2.52
N SER A 67 13.74 -22.83 -2.20
CA SER A 67 14.54 -23.80 -2.98
C SER A 67 13.80 -24.33 -4.21
N ARG A 68 12.48 -24.12 -4.29
CA ARG A 68 11.64 -24.55 -5.41
C ARG A 68 11.42 -23.41 -6.41
N PRO A 69 11.45 -23.68 -7.73
CA PRO A 69 11.23 -22.66 -8.76
C PRO A 69 9.89 -21.94 -8.63
N TRP A 70 8.83 -22.65 -8.23
CA TRP A 70 7.50 -22.07 -8.06
C TRP A 70 7.44 -21.03 -6.92
N SER A 71 8.09 -21.30 -5.79
CA SER A 71 8.11 -20.35 -4.68
C SER A 71 8.99 -19.14 -4.98
N GLN A 72 10.03 -19.28 -5.81
CA GLN A 72 10.80 -18.14 -6.30
C GLN A 72 9.94 -17.23 -7.19
N ASN A 73 9.23 -17.79 -8.16
CA ASN A 73 8.34 -17.02 -9.04
C ASN A 73 7.25 -16.28 -8.25
N LEU A 74 6.65 -16.95 -7.26
CA LEU A 74 5.64 -16.35 -6.40
C LEU A 74 6.21 -15.16 -5.62
N VAL A 75 7.41 -15.28 -5.05
CA VAL A 75 8.08 -14.19 -4.32
C VAL A 75 8.37 -13.01 -5.24
N TYR A 76 8.80 -13.23 -6.48
CA TYR A 76 9.01 -12.13 -7.43
C TYR A 76 7.70 -11.46 -7.84
N MET A 77 6.63 -12.22 -8.08
CA MET A 77 5.31 -11.67 -8.41
C MET A 77 4.71 -10.87 -7.25
N LEU A 78 4.77 -11.42 -6.03
CA LEU A 78 4.32 -10.74 -4.82
C LEU A 78 5.21 -9.55 -4.44
N GLY A 79 6.51 -9.63 -4.72
CA GLY A 79 7.43 -8.50 -4.56
C GLY A 79 7.06 -7.34 -5.48
N LEU A 80 6.62 -7.63 -6.71
CA LEU A 80 6.10 -6.61 -7.62
C LEU A 80 4.76 -6.02 -7.14
N ALA A 81 3.98 -6.78 -6.38
CA ALA A 81 2.72 -6.32 -5.79
C ALA A 81 2.91 -5.26 -4.69
N VAL A 82 4.15 -4.90 -4.32
CA VAL A 82 4.43 -3.73 -3.47
C VAL A 82 3.85 -2.43 -4.05
N TYR A 83 3.61 -2.41 -5.36
CA TYR A 83 2.89 -1.33 -6.04
C TYR A 83 1.50 -1.06 -5.44
N CYS A 84 0.84 -2.09 -4.90
CA CYS A 84 -0.46 -2.01 -4.23
C CYS A 84 -0.31 -1.40 -2.83
N THR A 85 -0.10 -0.10 -2.80
CA THR A 85 0.04 0.71 -1.57
C THR A 85 -1.30 1.31 -1.14
N SER A 86 -1.38 1.75 0.11
CA SER A 86 -2.53 2.50 0.62
C SER A 86 -2.86 3.72 -0.24
N TRP A 87 -1.84 4.42 -0.78
CA TRP A 87 -2.03 5.50 -1.74
C TRP A 87 -2.80 5.06 -2.99
N THR A 88 -2.39 3.95 -3.61
CA THR A 88 -3.06 3.44 -4.81
C THR A 88 -4.48 2.94 -4.53
N LEU A 89 -4.71 2.33 -3.37
CA LEU A 89 -6.03 1.81 -2.99
C LEU A 89 -6.98 2.95 -2.63
N LEU A 90 -6.58 3.88 -1.78
CA LEU A 90 -7.38 5.05 -1.40
C LEU A 90 -7.67 5.94 -2.62
N GLY A 91 -6.66 6.17 -3.47
CA GLY A 91 -6.82 6.91 -4.72
C GLY A 91 -7.80 6.22 -5.68
N SER A 92 -7.72 4.90 -5.81
CA SER A 92 -8.63 4.15 -6.68
C SER A 92 -10.06 4.12 -6.15
N ILE A 93 -10.25 4.01 -4.83
CA ILE A 93 -11.58 4.10 -4.20
C ILE A 93 -12.18 5.49 -4.40
N GLY A 94 -11.38 6.55 -4.20
CA GLY A 94 -11.81 7.94 -4.43
C GLY A 94 -12.15 8.23 -5.89
N LEU A 95 -11.34 7.74 -6.83
CA LEU A 95 -11.61 7.84 -8.28
C LEU A 95 -12.83 7.00 -8.68
N ALA A 96 -13.02 5.81 -8.11
CA ALA A 96 -14.20 5.00 -8.34
C ALA A 96 -15.48 5.70 -7.86
N ALA A 97 -15.42 6.35 -6.70
CA ALA A 97 -16.54 7.08 -6.14
C ALA A 97 -16.90 8.36 -6.92
N SER A 98 -15.91 9.04 -7.52
CA SER A 98 -16.11 10.34 -8.19
C SER A 98 -16.23 10.25 -9.72
N ALA A 99 -15.51 9.33 -10.35
CA ALA A 99 -15.34 9.25 -11.80
C ALA A 99 -15.41 7.81 -12.34
N GLY A 100 -15.95 6.87 -11.55
CA GLY A 100 -16.21 5.48 -11.96
C GLY A 100 -14.95 4.78 -12.46
N TRP A 101 -14.85 4.55 -13.77
CA TRP A 101 -13.78 3.76 -14.38
C TRP A 101 -12.42 4.48 -14.49
N ALA A 102 -12.33 5.74 -14.07
CA ALA A 102 -11.11 6.54 -14.16
C ALA A 102 -9.92 5.97 -13.35
N PHE A 103 -10.14 5.00 -12.46
CA PHE A 103 -9.06 4.31 -11.76
C PHE A 103 -8.35 3.25 -12.61
N LEU A 104 -8.97 2.68 -13.66
CA LEU A 104 -8.38 1.58 -14.45
C LEU A 104 -6.98 1.87 -15.02
N PRO A 105 -6.70 3.07 -15.57
CA PRO A 105 -5.41 3.35 -16.20
C PRO A 105 -4.20 3.15 -15.28
N ILE A 106 -4.34 3.35 -13.96
CA ILE A 106 -3.24 3.16 -12.99
C ILE A 106 -2.81 1.69 -12.89
N TYR A 107 -3.73 0.76 -13.14
CA TYR A 107 -3.47 -0.68 -13.12
C TYR A 107 -3.14 -1.22 -14.51
N VAL A 108 -3.85 -0.75 -15.54
CA VAL A 108 -3.66 -1.20 -16.93
C VAL A 108 -2.31 -0.75 -17.48
N GLY A 109 -1.83 0.45 -17.12
CA GLY A 109 -0.55 0.98 -17.57
C GLY A 109 0.63 0.03 -17.31
N PRO A 110 0.91 -0.33 -16.04
CA PRO A 110 1.95 -1.28 -15.70
C PRO A 110 1.78 -2.64 -16.41
N ILE A 111 0.56 -3.18 -16.47
CA ILE A 111 0.26 -4.44 -17.16
C ILE A 111 0.66 -4.35 -18.63
N LEU A 112 0.30 -3.27 -19.31
CA LEU A 112 0.63 -3.04 -20.71
C LEU A 112 2.15 -2.94 -20.92
N VAL A 113 2.87 -2.25 -20.03
CA VAL A 113 4.33 -2.19 -20.08
C VAL A 113 4.95 -3.58 -19.92
N PHE A 114 4.50 -4.39 -18.95
CA PHE A 114 5.04 -5.74 -18.77
C PHE A 114 4.73 -6.68 -19.95
N LEU A 115 3.59 -6.51 -20.61
CA LEU A 115 3.21 -7.31 -21.78
C LEU A 115 3.95 -6.88 -23.05
N LEU A 116 3.93 -5.58 -23.38
CA LEU A 116 4.48 -5.06 -24.64
C LEU A 116 5.99 -4.83 -24.56
N ALA A 117 6.51 -4.37 -23.42
CA ALA A 117 7.92 -4.05 -23.24
C ALA A 117 8.74 -5.23 -22.69
N LYS A 118 8.22 -6.47 -22.71
CA LYS A 118 8.95 -7.67 -22.30
C LYS A 118 10.35 -7.81 -22.91
N PRO A 119 10.58 -7.67 -24.24
CA PRO A 119 11.92 -7.78 -24.80
C PRO A 119 12.85 -6.64 -24.35
N PHE A 120 12.30 -5.45 -24.11
CA PHE A 120 13.03 -4.32 -23.56
C PHE A 120 13.45 -4.57 -22.11
N LEU A 121 12.52 -5.06 -21.29
CA LEU A 121 12.76 -5.37 -19.87
C LEU A 121 13.79 -6.48 -19.71
N ARG A 122 13.75 -7.51 -20.56
CA ARG A 122 14.76 -8.58 -20.55
C ARG A 122 16.15 -8.04 -20.86
N ARG A 123 16.30 -7.23 -21.91
CA ARG A 123 17.57 -6.58 -22.24
C ARG A 123 18.06 -5.66 -21.11
N TYR A 124 17.15 -4.93 -20.48
CA TYR A 124 17.46 -4.08 -19.34
C TYR A 124 18.06 -4.89 -18.19
N LEU A 125 17.45 -6.02 -17.83
CA LEU A 125 17.92 -6.90 -16.75
C LEU A 125 19.26 -7.56 -17.10
N GLU A 126 19.44 -8.00 -18.35
CA GLU A 126 20.71 -8.57 -18.85
C GLU A 126 21.84 -7.52 -18.78
N LEU A 127 21.62 -6.31 -19.31
CA LEU A 127 22.59 -5.21 -19.26
C LEU A 127 22.96 -4.78 -17.83
N ALA A 128 21.98 -4.75 -16.92
CA ALA A 128 22.22 -4.40 -15.52
C ALA A 128 23.06 -5.48 -14.82
N SER A 129 22.77 -6.75 -15.09
CA SER A 129 23.52 -7.90 -14.58
C SER A 129 24.95 -7.94 -15.11
N ASP A 130 25.14 -7.75 -16.41
CA ASP A 130 26.45 -7.81 -17.06
C ASP A 130 27.40 -6.71 -16.57
N ASN A 131 26.85 -5.52 -16.26
CA ASN A 131 27.63 -4.40 -15.75
C ASN A 131 27.76 -4.38 -14.21
N ASN A 132 27.21 -5.37 -13.49
CA ASN A 132 27.16 -5.42 -12.02
C ASN A 132 26.64 -4.14 -11.37
N VAL A 133 25.69 -3.48 -12.03
CA VAL A 133 25.19 -2.19 -11.57
C VAL A 133 23.98 -2.38 -10.68
N THR A 134 24.08 -1.91 -9.44
CA THR A 134 23.03 -2.08 -8.41
C THR A 134 22.15 -0.84 -8.21
N SER A 135 22.47 0.27 -8.88
CA SER A 135 21.76 1.55 -8.77
C SER A 135 21.36 2.11 -10.12
N LEU A 136 20.15 2.69 -10.21
CA LEU A 136 19.62 3.33 -11.42
C LEU A 136 20.57 4.42 -11.96
N ALA A 137 21.22 5.18 -11.07
CA ALA A 137 22.14 6.25 -11.44
C ALA A 137 23.41 5.71 -12.12
N ASP A 138 23.93 4.61 -11.61
CA ASP A 138 25.13 3.97 -12.16
C ASP A 138 24.78 3.23 -13.47
N PHE A 139 23.55 2.73 -13.60
CA PHE A 139 23.08 2.06 -14.83
C PHE A 139 22.95 3.05 -15.98
N LEU A 140 22.38 4.23 -15.71
CA LEU A 140 22.30 5.29 -16.71
C LEU A 140 23.71 5.79 -17.07
N ALA A 141 24.60 5.92 -16.10
CA ALA A 141 25.97 6.33 -16.38
C ALA A 141 26.74 5.31 -17.23
N SER A 142 26.61 4.00 -16.97
CA SER A 142 27.27 2.96 -17.76
C SER A 142 26.79 2.96 -19.22
N ARG A 143 25.51 3.27 -19.46
CA ARG A 143 24.94 3.41 -20.79
C ARG A 143 25.51 4.59 -21.59
N PHE A 144 25.94 5.66 -20.92
CA PHE A 144 26.48 6.87 -21.56
C PHE A 144 28.00 7.02 -21.40
N GLY A 145 28.74 5.90 -21.39
CA GLY A 145 30.21 5.91 -21.37
C GLY A 145 30.83 6.15 -19.98
N ARG A 146 30.12 5.78 -18.91
CA ARG A 146 30.58 5.84 -17.51
C ARG A 146 30.94 7.26 -17.05
N SER A 147 30.27 8.26 -17.61
CA SER A 147 30.46 9.67 -17.25
C SER A 147 29.92 9.97 -15.85
N ARG A 148 30.81 10.46 -14.97
CA ARG A 148 30.49 10.85 -13.59
C ARG A 148 29.41 11.94 -13.52
N THR A 149 29.35 12.81 -14.53
CA THR A 149 28.36 13.89 -14.63
C THR A 149 26.94 13.33 -14.74
N ILE A 150 26.76 12.25 -15.50
CA ILE A 150 25.44 11.63 -15.72
C ILE A 150 24.97 10.93 -14.45
N SER A 151 25.86 10.21 -13.75
CA SER A 151 25.54 9.63 -12.44
C SER A 151 25.06 10.70 -11.46
N LEU A 152 25.74 11.85 -11.44
CA LEU A 152 25.44 12.94 -10.51
C LEU A 152 24.09 13.59 -10.85
N LEU A 153 23.82 13.86 -12.13
CA LEU A 153 22.54 14.39 -12.58
C LEU A 153 21.38 13.45 -12.26
N VAL A 154 21.54 12.15 -12.51
CA VAL A 154 20.49 11.16 -12.18
C VAL A 154 20.29 11.07 -10.67
N THR A 155 21.37 11.04 -9.89
CA THR A 155 21.27 10.99 -8.42
C THR A 155 20.53 12.22 -7.88
N LEU A 156 20.85 13.42 -8.38
CA LEU A 156 20.14 14.63 -8.02
C LEU A 156 18.67 14.56 -8.42
N ALA A 157 18.38 14.16 -9.66
CA ALA A 157 17.00 14.02 -10.14
C ALA A 157 16.18 13.05 -9.28
N VAL A 158 16.73 11.87 -8.98
CA VAL A 158 16.10 10.87 -8.10
C VAL A 158 15.90 11.44 -6.69
N THR A 159 16.85 12.21 -6.17
CA THR A 159 16.74 12.86 -4.86
C THR A 159 15.63 13.91 -4.85
N PHE A 160 15.58 14.78 -5.87
CA PHE A 160 14.53 15.80 -6.02
C PHE A 160 13.14 15.21 -6.22
N VAL A 161 13.01 14.00 -6.74
CA VAL A 161 11.71 13.30 -6.84
C VAL A 161 11.36 12.60 -5.52
N SER A 162 12.33 11.93 -4.90
CA SER A 162 12.09 11.08 -3.72
C SER A 162 11.78 11.89 -2.46
N VAL A 163 12.51 13.00 -2.23
CA VAL A 163 12.31 13.84 -1.04
C VAL A 163 10.89 14.42 -0.95
N PRO A 164 10.34 15.11 -1.96
CA PRO A 164 8.98 15.62 -1.88
C PRO A 164 7.94 14.51 -1.89
N TYR A 165 8.21 13.38 -2.55
CA TYR A 165 7.32 12.23 -2.50
C TYR A 165 7.19 11.68 -1.07
N LEU A 166 8.30 11.54 -0.33
CA LEU A 166 8.26 11.12 1.07
C LEU A 166 7.50 12.12 1.94
N ALA A 167 7.67 13.43 1.71
CA ALA A 167 6.91 14.46 2.42
C ALA A 167 5.40 14.35 2.15
N LEU A 168 5.00 14.10 0.90
CA LEU A 168 3.60 13.87 0.52
C LEU A 168 3.03 12.61 1.17
N GLN A 169 3.82 11.55 1.27
CA GLN A 169 3.38 10.30 1.93
C GLN A 169 3.12 10.52 3.43
N VAL A 170 3.95 11.28 4.13
CA VAL A 170 3.72 11.61 5.55
C VAL A 170 2.48 12.50 5.70
N LYS A 171 2.31 13.50 4.81
CA LYS A 171 1.11 14.34 4.81
C LYS A 171 -0.17 13.54 4.60
N ALA A 172 -0.15 12.53 3.73
CA ALA A 172 -1.30 11.66 3.52
C ALA A 172 -1.68 10.88 4.79
N ILE A 173 -0.70 10.52 5.63
CA ILE A 173 -0.94 9.88 6.93
C ILE A 173 -1.63 10.88 7.88
N ASP A 174 -1.20 12.14 7.88
CA ASP A 174 -1.82 13.18 8.72
C ASP A 174 -3.28 13.42 8.33
N ASP A 175 -3.53 13.61 7.03
CA ASP A 175 -4.85 13.90 6.49
C ASP A 175 -5.81 12.72 6.78
N THR A 176 -5.35 11.47 6.58
CA THR A 176 -6.16 10.27 6.86
C THR A 176 -6.41 10.07 8.36
N THR A 177 -5.43 10.34 9.21
CA THR A 177 -5.58 10.22 10.66
C THR A 177 -6.51 11.29 11.22
N ALA A 178 -6.42 12.53 10.74
CA ALA A 178 -7.32 13.61 11.12
C ALA A 178 -8.78 13.31 10.72
N LEU A 179 -8.99 12.77 9.52
CA LEU A 179 -10.29 12.30 9.05
C LEU A 179 -10.89 11.23 9.97
N MET A 180 -10.06 10.29 10.41
CA MET A 180 -10.51 9.16 11.22
C MET A 180 -10.70 9.49 12.71
N ALA A 181 -9.90 10.42 13.26
CA ALA A 181 -9.98 10.84 14.67
C ALA A 181 -10.99 11.98 14.91
N GLY A 182 -11.54 12.59 13.85
CA GLY A 182 -12.50 13.69 13.94
C GLY A 182 -11.94 14.99 14.53
N SER A 183 -10.63 15.09 14.73
CA SER A 183 -9.95 16.26 15.27
C SER A 183 -8.62 16.50 14.56
N ALA A 184 -8.40 17.74 14.12
CA ALA A 184 -7.19 18.12 13.39
C ALA A 184 -5.93 18.08 14.28
N ASP A 185 -6.08 18.34 15.58
CA ASP A 185 -4.95 18.35 16.52
C ASP A 185 -4.29 16.96 16.65
N LEU A 186 -5.07 15.87 16.69
CA LEU A 186 -4.51 14.52 16.80
C LEU A 186 -3.68 14.12 15.57
N GLY A 187 -4.05 14.59 14.38
CA GLY A 187 -3.30 14.30 13.14
C GLY A 187 -1.86 14.82 13.19
N GLN A 188 -1.64 16.02 13.74
CA GLN A 188 -0.32 16.65 13.81
C GLN A 188 0.63 15.98 14.83
N TRP A 189 0.10 15.41 15.91
CA TRP A 189 0.93 14.74 16.92
C TRP A 189 1.35 13.32 16.51
N ILE A 190 0.66 12.70 15.56
CA ILE A 190 0.92 11.31 15.12
C ILE A 190 2.00 11.23 14.03
N SER A 191 2.19 12.29 13.24
CA SER A 191 3.18 12.34 12.14
C SER A 191 4.60 12.08 12.61
N LEU A 192 5.02 12.72 13.71
CA LEU A 192 6.38 12.61 14.24
C LEU A 192 6.74 11.20 14.74
N PRO A 193 5.92 10.55 15.60
CA PRO A 193 6.11 9.15 15.97
C PRO A 193 6.15 8.21 14.76
N VAL A 194 5.24 8.38 13.79
CA VAL A 194 5.20 7.54 12.58
C VAL A 194 6.46 7.71 11.75
N LEU A 195 6.91 8.95 11.52
CA LEU A 195 8.15 9.25 10.81
C LEU A 195 9.37 8.62 11.52
N PHE A 196 9.43 8.74 12.84
CA PHE A 196 10.51 8.17 13.64
C PHE A 196 10.56 6.64 13.52
N VAL A 197 9.41 5.98 13.62
CA VAL A 197 9.29 4.53 13.47
C VAL A 197 9.62 4.09 12.03
N MET A 198 9.17 4.82 11.02
CA MET A 198 9.54 4.59 9.61
C MET A 198 11.05 4.73 9.39
N ALA A 199 11.68 5.73 10.01
CA ALA A 199 13.12 5.93 9.94
C ALA A 199 13.90 4.79 10.62
N LEU A 200 13.45 4.31 11.79
CA LEU A 200 14.02 3.14 12.46
C LEU A 200 13.88 1.87 11.60
N PHE A 201 12.72 1.67 10.99
CA PHE A 201 12.49 0.56 10.07
C PHE A 201 13.44 0.68 8.86
N ALA A 202 13.47 1.82 8.17
CA ALA A 202 14.33 2.04 7.02
C ALA A 202 15.82 1.80 7.34
N THR A 203 16.31 2.35 8.46
CA THR A 203 17.70 2.15 8.91
C THR A 203 18.00 0.70 9.29
N SER A 204 17.01 -0.07 9.75
CA SER A 204 17.18 -1.50 10.02
C SER A 204 17.41 -2.33 8.75
N PHE A 205 16.93 -1.87 7.59
CA PHE A 205 17.16 -2.52 6.29
C PHE A 205 18.37 -1.95 5.53
N ILE A 206 18.87 -0.78 5.91
CA ILE A 206 20.10 -0.19 5.35
C ILE A 206 21.31 -0.92 5.96
N GLY A 207 21.83 -1.90 5.24
CA GLY A 207 23.05 -2.62 5.64
C GLY A 207 24.31 -1.78 5.43
N ARG A 208 25.12 -1.65 6.47
CA ARG A 208 26.56 -1.38 6.34
C ARG A 208 27.22 -2.77 6.16
N ASP A 209 27.98 -2.94 5.08
CA ASP A 209 28.86 -4.09 4.79
C ASP A 209 28.35 -5.22 3.86
N GLY A 210 29.00 -5.30 2.68
CA GLY A 210 29.56 -6.51 2.05
C GLY A 210 28.66 -7.63 1.51
N ALA A 211 27.56 -7.98 2.18
CA ALA A 211 26.74 -9.16 1.86
C ALA A 211 25.45 -8.80 1.10
N VAL A 212 25.58 -7.94 0.07
CA VAL A 212 24.48 -7.33 -0.70
C VAL A 212 23.51 -8.38 -1.29
N SER A 213 24.00 -9.58 -1.64
CA SER A 213 23.21 -10.63 -2.30
C SER A 213 22.27 -11.41 -1.36
N ALA A 214 22.65 -11.63 -0.09
CA ALA A 214 21.81 -12.35 0.87
C ALA A 214 20.73 -11.43 1.47
N ARG A 215 21.11 -10.20 1.82
CA ARG A 215 20.20 -9.20 2.41
C ARG A 215 19.15 -8.68 1.41
N SER A 216 19.51 -8.54 0.13
CA SER A 216 18.52 -8.19 -0.91
C SER A 216 17.46 -9.27 -1.12
N LYS A 217 17.80 -10.56 -0.95
CA LYS A 217 16.83 -11.67 -0.97
C LYS A 217 15.91 -11.63 0.24
N GLY A 218 16.45 -11.40 1.44
CA GLY A 218 15.66 -11.24 2.66
C GLY A 218 14.67 -10.07 2.57
N LEU A 219 15.11 -8.94 2.04
CA LEU A 219 14.26 -7.77 1.79
C LEU A 219 13.13 -8.09 0.80
N LEU A 220 13.46 -8.72 -0.34
CA LEU A 220 12.47 -9.08 -1.36
C LEU A 220 11.39 -10.03 -0.81
N ILE A 221 11.77 -11.04 -0.03
CA ILE A 221 10.83 -11.98 0.58
C ILE A 221 9.92 -11.26 1.60
N THR A 222 10.49 -10.35 2.39
CA THR A 222 9.73 -9.56 3.36
C THR A 222 8.66 -8.72 2.67
N VAL A 223 9.06 -7.99 1.62
CA VAL A 223 8.16 -7.17 0.81
C VAL A 223 7.09 -8.02 0.13
N ALA A 224 7.44 -9.22 -0.35
CA ALA A 224 6.49 -10.14 -0.96
C ALA A 224 5.41 -10.60 0.04
N VAL A 225 5.81 -10.98 1.26
CA VAL A 225 4.87 -11.38 2.32
C VAL A 225 3.96 -10.21 2.70
N GLU A 226 4.54 -9.03 2.91
CA GLU A 226 3.80 -7.81 3.25
C GLU A 226 2.76 -7.46 2.18
N SER A 227 3.16 -7.53 0.90
CA SER A 227 2.28 -7.21 -0.23
C SER A 227 1.18 -8.26 -0.40
N GLY A 228 1.46 -9.53 -0.12
CA GLY A 228 0.44 -10.58 -0.09
C GLY A 228 -0.64 -10.32 0.96
N LEU A 229 -0.25 -9.91 2.17
CA LEU A 229 -1.20 -9.52 3.23
C LEU A 229 -2.04 -8.31 2.83
N LYS A 230 -1.42 -7.28 2.21
CA LYS A 230 -2.12 -6.10 1.69
C LYS A 230 -3.18 -6.46 0.65
N LEU A 231 -2.82 -7.33 -0.30
CA LEU A 231 -3.75 -7.81 -1.32
C LEU A 231 -4.93 -8.58 -0.72
N LEU A 232 -4.68 -9.48 0.22
CA LEU A 232 -5.74 -10.21 0.91
C LEU A 232 -6.68 -9.27 1.68
N ALA A 233 -6.13 -8.30 2.41
CA ALA A 233 -6.92 -7.31 3.11
C ALA A 233 -7.76 -6.46 2.14
N ALA A 234 -7.15 -5.97 1.06
CA ALA A 234 -7.86 -5.21 0.03
C ALA A 234 -8.97 -6.02 -0.65
N LEU A 235 -8.74 -7.31 -0.90
CA LEU A 235 -9.75 -8.21 -1.46
C LEU A 235 -10.93 -8.39 -0.49
N ILE A 236 -10.67 -8.64 0.79
CA ILE A 236 -11.71 -8.80 1.81
C ILE A 236 -12.55 -7.52 1.92
N VAL A 237 -11.89 -6.36 1.98
CA VAL A 237 -12.58 -5.06 2.04
C VAL A 237 -13.38 -4.81 0.76
N GLY A 238 -12.81 -5.05 -0.42
CA GLY A 238 -13.49 -4.86 -1.69
C GLY A 238 -14.73 -5.75 -1.85
N VAL A 239 -14.62 -7.04 -1.52
CA VAL A 239 -15.76 -7.97 -1.46
C VAL A 239 -16.77 -7.48 -0.42
N GLY A 240 -16.30 -7.02 0.74
CA GLY A 240 -17.11 -6.41 1.79
C GLY A 240 -17.99 -5.27 1.27
N ILE A 241 -17.39 -4.33 0.56
CA ILE A 241 -18.09 -3.18 -0.02
C ILE A 241 -19.12 -3.62 -1.07
N VAL A 242 -18.74 -4.52 -1.99
CA VAL A 242 -19.62 -4.96 -3.09
C VAL A 242 -20.85 -5.72 -2.58
N TYR A 243 -20.71 -6.55 -1.54
CA TYR A 243 -21.79 -7.41 -1.08
C TYR A 243 -22.57 -6.87 0.12
N PHE A 244 -21.93 -6.12 1.03
CA PHE A 244 -22.58 -5.68 2.28
C PHE A 244 -22.96 -4.20 2.29
N MET A 245 -22.24 -3.35 1.56
CA MET A 245 -22.55 -1.91 1.49
C MET A 245 -23.42 -1.53 0.29
N ASN A 246 -23.74 -2.49 -0.58
CA ASN A 246 -24.46 -2.21 -1.81
C ASN A 246 -25.99 -2.31 -1.62
N ASP A 247 -26.64 -1.15 -1.41
CA ASP A 247 -28.08 -0.96 -1.63
C ASP A 247 -28.37 -0.58 -3.10
N GLY A 248 -27.61 -1.11 -4.08
CA GLY A 248 -27.93 -1.08 -5.52
C GLY A 248 -27.49 0.14 -6.33
N ALA A 249 -26.80 1.13 -5.74
CA ALA A 249 -26.55 2.42 -6.41
C ALA A 249 -25.22 2.53 -7.20
N VAL A 250 -24.27 1.60 -7.06
CA VAL A 250 -22.89 1.79 -7.54
C VAL A 250 -22.75 1.72 -9.07
N TRP A 251 -23.74 1.17 -9.78
CA TRP A 251 -23.71 1.06 -11.25
C TRP A 251 -24.41 2.21 -11.99
N GLN A 252 -24.96 3.20 -11.27
CA GLN A 252 -25.48 4.42 -11.88
C GLN A 252 -24.34 5.44 -12.00
N ALA A 253 -23.37 5.16 -12.86
CA ALA A 253 -22.55 6.23 -13.41
C ALA A 253 -23.46 7.14 -14.27
N PRO A 254 -23.36 8.48 -14.18
CA PRO A 254 -24.08 9.37 -15.08
C PRO A 254 -23.69 9.18 -16.55
#